data_AF-A0A952A3P7-F1
#
_entry.id   AF-A0A952A3P7-F1
#
_cell.length_a   1.000
_cell.length_b   1.000
_cell.length_c   1.000
_cell.angle_alpha   90.00
_cell.angle_beta   90.00
_cell.angle_gamma   90.00
#
_symmetry.space_group_name_H-M   'P 1'
#
loop_
_entity.id
_entity.type
_entity.pdbx_description
1 polymer ?
#
loop_
_entity_poly.entity_id
_entity_poly.type
_entity_poly.pdbx_seq_one_letter_code
_entity_poly.pdbx_strand_id
1 'polypeptide(L)'
;MVKLNKIYTRTGDDGTTGLVDGSRRAKHDARVAAYGTADEANSAVGIARLHAEGETDAMLARIQNDLFDLGADLATPGGIEGALRVTQAQVDRLEREIDAMNADLEPLRSFILPGGSPLAAHLHMARTIVR
;
A
#
# COMPACT_ATOMS: atom_id res chain seq x y z
N MET A 1 0.06 -4.19 20.56
CA MET A 1 -1.13 -3.36 20.26
C MET A 1 -0.67 -1.95 19.96
N VAL A 2 -0.87 -1.47 18.73
CA VAL A 2 -0.59 -0.08 18.34
C VAL A 2 -1.53 0.84 19.11
N LYS A 3 -1.01 1.88 19.76
CA LYS A 3 -1.80 2.86 20.52
C LYS A 3 -1.60 4.24 19.92
N LEU A 4 -2.67 4.79 19.35
CA LEU A 4 -2.72 6.17 18.86
C LEU A 4 -3.40 7.04 19.91
N ASN A 5 -2.63 7.55 20.88
CA ASN A 5 -3.16 8.41 21.96
C ASN A 5 -2.93 9.91 21.68
N LYS A 6 -1.70 10.29 21.33
CA LYS A 6 -1.29 11.64 20.97
C LYS A 6 -0.52 11.57 19.66
N ILE A 7 -1.04 12.25 18.65
CA ILE A 7 -0.49 12.17 17.28
C ILE A 7 0.88 12.84 17.19
N TYR A 8 1.08 14.01 17.82
CA TYR A 8 2.37 14.69 17.83
C TYR A 8 3.13 14.43 19.15
N THR A 9 4.33 13.86 19.05
CA THR A 9 5.20 13.56 20.20
C THR A 9 6.46 14.44 20.27
N ARG A 10 6.79 15.14 19.16
CA ARG A 10 8.04 15.92 18.97
C ARG A 10 9.33 15.09 19.00
N THR A 11 9.25 13.77 19.16
CA THR A 11 10.43 12.90 19.22
C THR A 11 11.16 12.77 17.89
N GLY A 12 10.63 13.33 16.80
CA GLY A 12 11.30 13.33 15.49
C GLY A 12 11.67 14.73 14.99
N ASP A 13 11.66 15.73 15.86
CA ASP A 13 12.01 17.11 15.51
C ASP A 13 13.51 17.26 15.19
N ASP A 14 14.33 16.29 15.62
CA ASP A 14 15.75 16.15 15.27
C ASP A 14 15.98 15.53 13.87
N GLY A 15 14.91 15.28 13.10
CA GLY A 15 14.99 14.67 11.78
C GLY A 15 15.09 13.14 11.78
N THR A 16 14.91 12.49 12.93
CA THR A 16 14.93 11.01 13.03
C THR A 16 13.56 10.43 13.38
N THR A 17 13.39 9.12 13.18
CA THR A 17 12.17 8.35 13.49
C THR A 17 12.52 6.96 13.99
N GLY A 18 11.61 6.30 14.69
CA GLY A 18 11.78 4.94 15.21
C GLY A 18 11.26 3.87 14.27
N LEU A 19 11.94 2.73 14.22
CA LEU A 19 11.46 1.47 13.66
C LEU A 19 10.71 0.65 14.72
N VAL A 20 10.11 -0.47 14.32
CA VAL A 20 9.31 -1.33 15.21
C VAL A 20 10.13 -1.91 16.38
N ASP A 21 11.43 -2.14 16.17
CA ASP A 21 12.36 -2.64 17.20
C ASP A 21 12.89 -1.53 18.15
N GLY A 22 12.47 -0.28 17.95
CA GLY A 22 12.93 0.88 18.71
C GLY A 22 14.23 1.50 18.19
N SER A 23 14.90 0.91 17.19
CA SER A 23 16.05 1.53 16.55
C SER A 23 15.64 2.82 15.83
N ARG A 24 16.57 3.79 15.74
CA ARG A 24 16.29 5.09 15.12
C ARG A 24 16.96 5.20 13.75
N ARG A 25 16.27 5.85 12.81
CA ARG A 25 16.74 6.15 11.46
C ARG A 25 16.48 7.61 11.12
N ALA A 26 17.29 8.16 10.22
CA ALA A 26 16.97 9.47 9.66
C ALA A 26 15.65 9.39 8.87
N LYS A 27 14.86 10.45 8.84
CA LYS A 27 13.57 10.48 8.11
C LYS A 27 13.72 10.33 6.59
N HIS A 28 14.91 10.58 6.06
CA HIS A 28 15.25 10.38 4.65
C HIS A 28 15.97 9.04 4.38
N ASP A 29 16.04 8.15 5.37
CA ASP A 29 16.56 6.78 5.19
C ASP A 29 15.68 6.02 4.18
N ALA A 30 16.30 5.22 3.31
CA ALA A 30 15.60 4.49 2.25
C ALA A 30 14.49 3.57 2.79
N ARG A 31 14.66 2.98 3.98
CA ARG A 31 13.61 2.17 4.61
C ARG A 31 12.41 3.02 5.00
N VAL A 32 12.65 4.22 5.53
CA VAL A 32 11.60 5.16 5.92
C VAL A 32 10.84 5.65 4.70
N ALA A 33 11.56 5.98 3.62
CA ALA A 33 10.96 6.33 2.35
C ALA A 33 10.10 5.19 1.80
N ALA A 34 10.56 3.93 1.85
CA ALA A 34 9.84 2.79 1.30
C ALA A 34 8.44 2.58 1.93
N TYR A 35 8.35 2.52 3.27
CA TYR A 35 7.02 2.37 3.89
C TYR A 35 6.21 3.68 3.87
N GLY A 36 6.86 4.84 3.74
CA GLY A 36 6.19 6.12 3.48
C GLY A 36 5.50 6.15 2.11
N THR A 37 6.16 5.64 1.07
CA THR A 37 5.57 5.48 -0.27
C THR A 37 4.47 4.42 -0.28
N ALA A 38 4.59 3.35 0.52
CA ALA A 38 3.51 2.39 0.71
C ALA A 38 2.25 3.04 1.33
N ASP A 39 2.43 3.97 2.29
CA ASP A 39 1.34 4.75 2.89
C ASP A 39 0.70 5.73 1.88
N GLU A 40 1.51 6.35 1.02
CA GLU A 40 1.03 7.18 -0.08
C GLU A 40 0.18 6.36 -1.08
N ALA A 41 0.66 5.18 -1.47
CA ALA A 41 -0.09 4.25 -2.31
C ALA A 41 -1.41 3.81 -1.65
N ASN A 42 -1.37 3.51 -0.35
CA ASN A 42 -2.55 3.11 0.42
C ASN A 42 -3.59 4.24 0.48
N SER A 43 -3.13 5.48 0.65
CA SER A 43 -3.97 6.68 0.62
C SER A 43 -4.61 6.89 -0.76
N ALA A 44 -3.86 6.71 -1.85
CA ALA A 44 -4.37 6.81 -3.21
C ALA A 44 -5.44 5.75 -3.51
N VAL A 45 -5.25 4.51 -3.05
CA VAL A 45 -6.28 3.46 -3.11
C VAL A 45 -7.52 3.89 -2.33
N GLY A 46 -7.37 4.47 -1.14
CA GLY A 46 -8.47 5.00 -0.34
C GLY A 46 -9.32 6.05 -1.07
N ILE A 47 -8.68 6.92 -1.88
CA ILE A 47 -9.41 7.88 -2.73
C ILE A 47 -10.20 7.16 -3.83
N ALA A 48 -9.59 6.17 -4.49
CA ALA A 48 -10.29 5.38 -5.52
C ALA A 48 -11.53 4.67 -4.96
N ARG A 49 -11.46 4.19 -3.71
CA ARG A 49 -12.57 3.51 -3.03
C ARG A 49 -13.82 4.37 -2.83
N LEU A 50 -13.71 5.70 -2.84
CA LEU A 50 -14.88 6.60 -2.80
C LEU A 50 -15.83 6.41 -4.00
N HIS A 51 -15.33 5.77 -5.07
CA HIS A 51 -16.07 5.50 -6.30
C HIS A 51 -16.22 4.01 -6.60
N ALA A 52 -15.83 3.13 -5.67
CA ALA A 52 -15.94 1.69 -5.82
C ALA A 52 -17.15 1.15 -5.05
N GLU A 53 -17.76 0.09 -5.56
CA GLU A 53 -18.90 -0.58 -4.93
C GLU A 53 -18.73 -2.10 -5.03
N GLY A 54 -19.47 -2.84 -4.20
CA GLY A 54 -19.54 -4.30 -4.25
C GLY A 54 -18.17 -4.97 -4.13
N GLU A 55 -17.91 -5.94 -5.01
CA GLU A 55 -16.68 -6.74 -4.96
C GLU A 55 -15.43 -5.89 -5.23
N THR A 56 -15.52 -4.85 -6.07
CA THR A 56 -14.38 -3.96 -6.34
C THR A 56 -13.95 -3.20 -5.10
N ASP A 57 -14.89 -2.68 -4.30
CA ASP A 57 -14.54 -2.04 -3.02
C ASP A 57 -13.94 -3.06 -2.04
N ALA A 58 -14.50 -4.27 -2.00
CA ALA A 58 -13.97 -5.34 -1.15
C ALA A 58 -12.53 -5.73 -1.54
N MET A 59 -12.21 -5.82 -2.84
CA MET A 59 -10.84 -6.05 -3.33
C MET A 59 -9.90 -4.92 -2.92
N LEU A 60 -10.30 -3.66 -3.14
CA LEU A 60 -9.48 -2.50 -2.78
C LEU A 60 -9.27 -2.41 -1.25
N ALA A 61 -10.28 -2.75 -0.45
CA ALA A 61 -10.15 -2.83 1.00
C ALA A 61 -9.12 -3.89 1.45
N ARG A 62 -9.10 -5.06 0.79
CA ARG A 62 -8.09 -6.09 1.04
C ARG A 62 -6.69 -5.59 0.69
N ILE A 63 -6.55 -4.89 -0.45
CA ILE A 63 -5.28 -4.26 -0.86
C ILE A 63 -4.80 -3.22 0.16
N GLN A 64 -5.69 -2.40 0.72
CA GLN A 64 -5.31 -1.44 1.77
C GLN A 64 -4.79 -2.12 3.05
N ASN A 65 -5.34 -3.27 3.42
CA ASN A 65 -4.83 -4.08 4.53
C ASN A 65 -3.45 -4.67 4.19
N ASP A 66 -3.29 -5.24 2.99
CA ASP A 66 -2.00 -5.78 2.54
C ASP A 66 -0.90 -4.69 2.48
N LEU A 67 -1.24 -3.46 2.08
CA LEU A 67 -0.31 -2.32 2.08
C LEU A 67 0.07 -1.89 3.50
N PHE A 68 -0.85 -2.00 4.46
CA PHE A 68 -0.55 -1.75 5.87
C PHE A 68 0.39 -2.83 6.44
N ASP A 69 0.14 -4.09 6.09
CA ASP A 69 0.99 -5.22 6.45
C ASP A 69 2.40 -5.08 5.84
N LEU A 70 2.49 -4.67 4.57
CA LEU A 70 3.75 -4.35 3.91
C LEU A 70 4.49 -3.20 4.62
N GLY A 71 3.78 -2.14 5.01
CA GLY A 71 4.35 -1.04 5.79
C GLY A 71 4.93 -1.52 7.11
N ALA A 72 4.22 -2.42 7.81
CA ALA A 72 4.69 -3.03 9.05
C ALA A 72 5.91 -3.92 8.83
N ASP A 73 5.93 -4.73 7.76
CA ASP A 73 7.07 -5.56 7.38
C ASP A 73 8.33 -4.70 7.12
N LEU A 74 8.21 -3.68 6.26
CA LEU A 74 9.30 -2.76 5.93
C LEU A 74 9.82 -1.98 7.16
N ALA A 75 8.92 -1.57 8.05
CA ALA A 75 9.28 -0.89 9.30
C ALA A 75 9.92 -1.84 10.34
N THR A 76 9.87 -3.16 10.13
CA THR A 76 10.39 -4.17 11.06
C THR A 76 11.71 -4.76 10.54
N PRO A 77 12.84 -4.53 11.22
CA PRO A 77 14.11 -5.16 10.86
C PRO A 77 14.03 -6.69 10.80
N GLY A 78 14.95 -7.31 10.04
CA GLY A 78 15.01 -8.76 9.92
C GLY A 78 15.38 -9.46 11.24
N GLY A 79 15.01 -10.73 11.39
CA GLY A 79 15.37 -11.54 12.56
C GLY A 79 14.43 -11.42 13.77
N ILE A 80 13.33 -10.67 13.66
CA ILE A 80 12.30 -10.58 14.70
C ILE A 80 11.32 -11.74 14.51
N GLU A 81 11.32 -12.68 15.46
CA GLU A 81 10.43 -13.84 15.47
C GLU A 81 8.96 -13.41 15.59
N GLY A 82 8.08 -14.01 14.78
CA GLY A 82 6.66 -13.70 14.77
C GLY A 82 6.31 -12.32 14.19
N ALA A 83 7.28 -11.59 13.62
CA ALA A 83 6.99 -10.37 12.89
C ALA A 83 6.05 -10.64 11.70
N LEU A 84 5.09 -9.74 11.49
CA LEU A 84 4.27 -9.75 10.29
C LEU A 84 5.16 -9.53 9.06
N ARG A 85 4.98 -10.40 8.06
CA ARG A 85 5.70 -10.35 6.79
C ARG A 85 4.73 -10.52 5.65
N VAL A 86 5.02 -9.88 4.52
CA VAL A 86 4.30 -10.17 3.28
C VAL A 86 4.55 -11.62 2.90
N THR A 87 3.48 -12.30 2.48
CA THR A 87 3.50 -13.73 2.15
C THR A 87 3.24 -13.96 0.67
N GLN A 88 3.74 -15.08 0.15
CA GLN A 88 3.47 -15.49 -1.23
C GLN A 88 1.96 -15.62 -1.50
N ALA A 89 1.17 -16.04 -0.50
CA ALA A 89 -0.28 -16.17 -0.64
C ALA A 89 -1.00 -14.86 -0.99
N GLN A 90 -0.46 -13.70 -0.55
CA GLN A 90 -1.00 -12.38 -0.91
C GLN A 90 -0.72 -12.08 -2.40
N VAL A 91 0.48 -12.41 -2.88
CA VAL A 91 0.86 -12.26 -4.29
C VAL A 91 0.00 -13.18 -5.18
N ASP A 92 -0.11 -14.46 -4.82
CA ASP A 92 -0.88 -15.43 -5.59
C ASP A 92 -2.37 -15.05 -5.66
N ARG A 93 -2.90 -14.37 -4.62
CA ARG A 93 -4.27 -13.82 -4.65
C ARG A 93 -4.40 -12.75 -5.70
N LEU A 94 -3.47 -11.78 -5.73
CA LEU A 94 -3.48 -10.69 -6.70
C LEU A 94 -3.41 -11.24 -8.14
N GLU A 95 -2.57 -12.23 -8.40
CA GLU A 95 -2.47 -12.88 -9.70
C GLU A 95 -3.79 -13.51 -10.14
N ARG A 96 -4.46 -14.27 -9.25
CA ARG A 96 -5.78 -14.85 -9.54
C ARG A 96 -6.85 -13.78 -9.79
N GLU A 97 -6.82 -12.70 -9.02
CA GLU A 97 -7.74 -11.57 -9.17
C GLU A 97 -7.51 -10.84 -10.50
N ILE A 98 -6.24 -10.67 -10.92
CA ILE A 98 -5.87 -10.12 -12.23
C ILE A 98 -6.38 -11.01 -13.38
N ASP A 99 -6.17 -12.32 -13.29
CA ASP A 99 -6.64 -13.27 -14.30
C ASP A 99 -8.16 -13.23 -14.45
N ALA A 100 -8.89 -13.18 -13.34
CA ALA A 100 -10.35 -13.07 -13.34
C ALA A 100 -10.84 -11.76 -13.96
N MET A 101 -10.20 -10.62 -13.65
CA MET A 101 -10.56 -9.32 -14.23
C MET A 101 -10.24 -9.22 -15.72
N ASN A 102 -9.20 -9.92 -16.20
CA ASN A 102 -8.79 -9.91 -17.60
C ASN A 102 -9.57 -10.90 -18.47
N ALA A 103 -10.25 -11.90 -17.90
CA ALA A 103 -10.89 -12.98 -18.63
C ALA A 103 -11.90 -12.49 -19.69
N ASP A 104 -12.59 -11.39 -19.41
CA ASP A 104 -13.63 -10.82 -20.27
C ASP A 104 -13.16 -9.58 -21.07
N LEU A 105 -11.85 -9.28 -21.08
CA LEU A 105 -11.30 -8.13 -21.79
C LEU A 105 -10.66 -8.53 -23.12
N GLU A 106 -10.93 -7.73 -24.16
CA GLU A 106 -10.26 -7.88 -25.44
C GLU A 106 -8.77 -7.50 -25.35
N PRO A 107 -7.88 -8.18 -26.09
CA PRO A 107 -6.47 -7.81 -26.12
C PRO A 107 -6.24 -6.37 -26.61
N LEU A 108 -5.48 -5.59 -25.83
CA LEU A 108 -5.09 -4.24 -26.22
C LEU A 108 -4.03 -4.26 -27.33
N ARG A 109 -4.19 -3.36 -28.31
CA ARG A 109 -3.24 -3.15 -29.42
C ARG A 109 -2.46 -1.85 -29.33
N SER A 110 -2.71 -1.04 -28.30
CA SER A 110 -2.06 0.25 -28.05
C SER A 110 -2.16 0.63 -26.57
N PHE A 111 -1.43 1.68 -26.17
CA PHE A 111 -1.55 2.25 -24.84
C PHE A 111 -2.90 2.97 -24.64
N ILE A 112 -3.35 2.98 -23.38
CA ILE A 112 -4.56 3.68 -22.94
C ILE A 112 -4.16 5.04 -22.38
N LEU A 113 -4.89 6.09 -22.74
CA LEU A 113 -4.82 7.37 -22.04
C LEU A 113 -5.50 7.24 -20.67
N PRO A 114 -4.79 7.47 -19.55
CA PRO A 114 -5.35 7.31 -18.21
C PRO A 114 -6.57 8.20 -17.99
N GLY A 115 -7.74 7.60 -17.78
CA GLY A 115 -9.01 8.32 -17.64
C GLY A 115 -10.21 7.37 -17.63
N GLY A 116 -11.37 7.86 -18.07
CA GLY A 116 -12.62 7.11 -18.09
C GLY A 116 -13.54 7.49 -16.94
N SER A 117 -14.06 6.51 -16.20
CA SER A 117 -14.84 6.76 -14.99
C SER A 117 -13.97 7.39 -13.89
N PRO A 118 -14.56 8.07 -12.89
CA PRO A 118 -13.82 8.54 -11.72
C PRO A 118 -12.98 7.44 -11.08
N LEU A 119 -13.55 6.25 -10.91
CA LEU A 119 -12.84 5.09 -10.37
C LEU A 119 -11.62 4.72 -11.22
N ALA A 120 -11.78 4.58 -12.55
CA ALA A 120 -10.67 4.22 -13.44
C ALA A 120 -9.54 5.27 -13.43
N ALA A 121 -9.88 6.56 -13.42
CA ALA A 121 -8.90 7.65 -13.34
C ALA A 121 -8.11 7.59 -12.03
N HIS A 122 -8.78 7.40 -10.89
CA HIS A 122 -8.11 7.25 -9.60
C HIS A 122 -7.27 5.98 -9.50
N LEU A 123 -7.73 4.86 -10.07
CA LEU A 123 -6.95 3.62 -10.15
C LEU A 123 -5.69 3.77 -11.01
N HIS A 124 -5.77 4.53 -12.11
CA HIS A 124 -4.57 4.84 -12.89
C HIS A 124 -3.56 5.70 -12.13
N MET A 125 -4.01 6.63 -11.29
CA MET A 125 -3.14 7.41 -10.40
C MET A 125 -2.50 6.52 -9.31
N ALA A 126 -3.30 5.69 -8.63
CA ALA A 126 -2.79 4.72 -7.66
C ALA A 126 -1.74 3.79 -8.30
N ARG A 127 -2.00 3.28 -9.51
CA ARG A 127 -1.05 2.46 -10.28
C ARG A 127 0.29 3.17 -10.52
N THR A 128 0.32 4.48 -10.70
CA THR A 128 1.60 5.21 -10.86
C THR A 128 2.36 5.39 -9.56
N ILE A 129 1.64 5.54 -8.44
CA ILE A 129 2.25 5.71 -7.10
C ILE A 129 2.82 4.39 -6.58
N VAL A 130 2.21 3.26 -6.94
CA VAL A 130 2.67 1.91 -6.55
C VAL A 130 4.00 1.51 -7.24
N ARG A 131 4.38 2.16 -8.35
CA ARG A 131 5.54 1.79 -9.19
C ARG A 131 6.83 2.45 -8.74
#